data_AF-A0A371YAD3-F1
#
_entry.id   AF-A0A371YAD3-F1
#
_cell.length_a   1.000
_cell.length_b   1.000
_cell.length_c   1.000
_cell.angle_alpha   90.00
_cell.angle_beta   90.00
_cell.angle_gamma   90.00
#
_symmetry.space_group_name_H-M   'P 1'
#
loop_
_entity.id
_entity.type
_entity.pdbx_description
1 polymer ?
#
loop_
_entity_poly.entity_id
_entity_poly.type
_entity_poly.pdbx_seq_one_letter_code
_entity_poly.pdbx_strand_id
1 'polypeptide(L)' 'MPVEPPRPGSPVGWNCAAVARVSDLAGQLVRAAVLADRQAGASWAQIGAGLGISAEAARSRFGRSRRAAPAGQGG' A
#
# COMPACT_ATOMS: atom_id res chain seq x y z
N MET A 1 -20.08 21.99 42.02
CA MET A 1 -19.46 20.97 41.17
C MET A 1 -18.55 21.68 40.18
N PRO A 2 -17.22 21.48 40.18
CA PRO A 2 -16.39 22.02 39.12
C PRO A 2 -16.72 21.31 37.81
N VAL A 3 -17.01 22.09 36.77
CA VAL A 3 -17.19 21.64 35.39
C VAL A 3 -15.82 21.26 34.86
N GLU A 4 -15.62 19.98 34.57
CA GLU A 4 -14.42 19.51 33.89
C GLU A 4 -14.38 20.13 32.48
N PRO A 5 -13.26 20.74 32.05
CA PRO A 5 -13.18 21.32 30.72
C PRO A 5 -13.30 20.20 29.67
N PRO A 6 -13.95 20.47 28.52
CA PRO A 6 -14.09 19.48 27.47
C PRO A 6 -12.70 19.00 27.03
N ARG A 7 -12.48 17.68 27.05
CA ARG A 7 -11.27 17.09 26.49
C ARG A 7 -11.10 17.61 25.06
N PRO A 8 -9.89 18.02 24.62
CA PRO A 8 -9.69 18.54 23.29
C PRO A 8 -10.22 17.51 22.28
N GLY A 9 -11.36 17.81 21.69
CA GLY A 9 -12.00 16.96 20.68
C GLY A 9 -11.05 16.85 19.52
N SER A 10 -10.84 15.62 19.01
CA SER A 10 -10.04 15.40 17.81
C SER A 10 -10.45 16.42 16.74
N PRO A 11 -9.48 17.09 16.08
CA PRO A 11 -9.80 18.12 15.10
C PRO A 11 -10.78 17.56 14.06
N VAL A 12 -11.75 18.38 13.65
CA VAL A 12 -12.73 18.01 12.62
C VAL A 12 -11.99 17.41 11.41
N GLY A 13 -12.48 16.26 10.92
CA GLY A 13 -11.86 15.54 9.81
C GLY A 13 -10.74 14.56 10.18
N TRP A 14 -10.32 14.44 11.45
CA TRP A 14 -9.31 13.44 11.87
C TRP A 14 -9.71 12.01 11.47
N ASN A 15 -10.98 11.64 11.68
CA ASN A 15 -11.49 10.32 11.31
C ASN A 15 -11.45 10.12 9.79
N CYS A 16 -11.82 11.13 9.00
CA CYS A 16 -11.74 11.08 7.54
C CYS A 16 -10.29 10.94 7.06
N ALA A 17 -9.35 11.68 7.65
CA ALA A 17 -7.92 11.58 7.33
C ALA A 17 -7.34 10.20 7.70
N ALA A 18 -7.79 9.61 8.81
CA ALA A 18 -7.41 8.26 9.19
C ALA A 18 -7.89 7.23 8.16
N VAL A 19 -9.14 7.32 7.71
CA VAL A 19 -9.71 6.44 6.68
C VAL A 19 -9.03 6.64 5.31
N ALA A 20 -8.71 7.88 4.94
CA ALA A 20 -8.02 8.17 3.68
C ALA A 20 -6.65 7.45 3.56
N ARG A 21 -5.97 7.19 4.68
CA ARG A 21 -4.71 6.43 4.71
C ARG A 21 -4.90 4.93 4.47
N VAL A 22 -6.11 4.38 4.66
CA VAL A 22 -6.38 2.95 4.46
C VAL A 22 -6.15 2.55 3.01
N SER A 23 -6.50 3.40 2.04
CA SER A 23 -6.28 3.10 0.62
C SER A 23 -4.79 2.96 0.27
N ASP A 24 -3.92 3.77 0.89
CA ASP A 24 -2.48 3.64 0.70
C ASP A 24 -1.94 2.36 1.32
N LEU A 25 -2.35 2.04 2.56
CA LEU A 25 -1.98 0.81 3.25
C LEU A 25 -2.44 -0.43 2.48
N ALA A 26 -3.69 -0.44 1.98
CA ALA A 26 -4.20 -1.51 1.13
C ALA A 26 -3.33 -1.68 -0.12
N GLY A 27 -2.91 -0.59 -0.75
CA GLY A 27 -1.98 -0.62 -1.88
C GLY A 27 -0.62 -1.23 -1.54
N GLN A 28 -0.09 -0.96 -0.33
CA GLN A 28 1.15 -1.57 0.15
C GLN A 28 1.00 -3.07 0.39
N LEU A 29 -0.11 -3.51 1.01
CA LEU A 29 -0.41 -4.91 1.27
C LEU A 29 -0.56 -5.71 -0.04
N VAL A 30 -1.26 -5.15 -1.02
CA VAL A 30 -1.39 -5.79 -2.36
C VAL A 30 -0.01 -5.96 -3.00
N ARG A 31 0.88 -4.97 -2.92
CA ARG A 31 2.26 -5.12 -3.43
C ARG A 31 3.03 -6.23 -2.71
N ALA A 32 2.91 -6.32 -1.39
CA ALA A 32 3.56 -7.37 -0.61
C ALA A 32 3.05 -8.78 -0.98
N ALA A 33 1.73 -8.93 -1.14
CA ALA A 33 1.11 -10.17 -1.60
C ALA A 33 1.59 -10.57 -3.00
N VAL A 34 1.59 -9.63 -3.96
CA VAL A 34 2.10 -9.88 -5.31
C VAL A 34 3.58 -10.33 -5.29
N LEU A 35 4.41 -9.73 -4.43
CA LEU A 35 5.80 -10.18 -4.27
C LEU A 35 5.89 -11.60 -3.68
N ALA A 36 5.04 -11.95 -2.72
CA ALA A 36 4.98 -13.30 -2.16
C ALA A 36 4.54 -14.31 -3.23
N ASP A 37 3.51 -14.02 -4.01
CA ASP A 37 3.03 -14.86 -5.11
C ASP A 37 4.11 -15.06 -6.18
N ARG A 38 4.83 -13.98 -6.55
CA ARG A 38 5.95 -14.06 -7.49
C ARG A 38 7.09 -14.92 -6.96
N GLN A 39 7.39 -14.87 -5.67
CA GLN A 39 8.39 -15.74 -5.02
C GLN A 39 7.93 -17.20 -4.96
N ALA A 40 6.62 -17.44 -4.79
CA ALA A 40 6.02 -18.77 -4.87
C ALA A 40 5.92 -19.32 -6.32
N GLY A 41 6.34 -18.55 -7.32
CA GLY A 41 6.38 -18.96 -8.72
C GLY A 41 5.11 -18.64 -9.52
N ALA A 42 4.15 -17.92 -8.95
CA ALA A 42 2.94 -17.53 -9.67
C ALA A 42 3.26 -16.66 -10.90
N SER A 43 2.59 -16.95 -12.01
CA SER A 43 2.70 -16.16 -13.24
C SER A 43 1.91 -14.85 -13.13
N TRP A 44 2.25 -13.88 -13.98
CA TRP A 44 1.49 -12.62 -14.06
C TRP A 44 0.02 -12.83 -14.45
N ALA A 45 -0.31 -13.91 -15.16
CA ALA A 45 -1.68 -14.26 -15.50
C ALA A 45 -2.47 -14.72 -14.27
N GLN A 46 -1.88 -15.56 -13.42
CA GLN A 46 -2.51 -16.00 -12.16
C GLN A 46 -2.71 -14.83 -11.19
N ILE A 47 -1.70 -13.97 -11.07
CA ILE A 47 -1.77 -12.76 -10.22
C ILE A 47 -2.82 -11.78 -10.76
N GLY A 48 -2.84 -11.54 -12.09
CA GLY A 48 -3.84 -10.69 -12.73
C GLY A 48 -5.27 -11.21 -12.49
N ALA A 49 -5.49 -12.51 -12.65
CA ALA A 49 -6.78 -13.14 -12.39
C ALA A 49 -7.25 -12.93 -10.94
N GLY A 50 -6.36 -13.12 -9.95
CA GLY A 50 -6.68 -12.87 -8.53
C GLY A 50 -7.00 -11.40 -8.21
N LEU A 51 -6.48 -10.47 -9.00
CA LEU A 51 -6.71 -9.03 -8.88
C LEU A 51 -7.84 -8.50 -9.79
N GLY A 52 -8.44 -9.35 -10.62
CA GLY A 52 -9.46 -8.95 -11.60
C GLY A 52 -8.93 -8.07 -12.74
N ILE A 53 -7.65 -8.18 -13.09
CA ILE A 53 -6.99 -7.39 -14.14
C ILE A 53 -6.23 -8.28 -15.13
N SER A 54 -5.86 -7.75 -16.30
CA SER A 54 -5.05 -8.50 -17.26
C SER A 54 -3.63 -8.77 -16.74
N ALA A 55 -2.98 -9.80 -17.31
CA ALA A 55 -1.59 -10.13 -17.00
C ALA A 55 -0.63 -8.96 -17.30
N GLU A 56 -0.84 -8.26 -18.40
CA GLU A 56 -0.09 -7.08 -18.82
C GLU A 56 -0.28 -5.92 -17.83
N ALA A 57 -1.52 -5.69 -17.37
CA ALA A 57 -1.81 -4.68 -16.37
C ALA A 57 -1.12 -5.00 -15.03
N ALA A 58 -1.17 -6.26 -14.59
CA ALA A 58 -0.48 -6.72 -13.40
C ALA A 58 1.05 -6.55 -13.52
N ARG A 59 1.65 -6.99 -14.65
CA ARG A 59 3.08 -6.83 -14.91
C ARG A 59 3.49 -5.35 -14.96
N SER A 60 2.71 -4.50 -15.62
CA SER A 60 2.99 -3.06 -15.72
C SER A 60 2.98 -2.38 -14.35
N ARG A 61 1.99 -2.71 -13.51
CA ARG A 61 1.78 -2.11 -12.20
C ARG A 61 2.74 -2.62 -11.12
N PHE A 62 3.05 -3.92 -11.13
CA PHE A 62 3.77 -4.58 -10.04
C PHE A 62 5.12 -5.18 -10.47
N GLY A 63 5.37 -5.32 -11.78
CA GLY A 63 6.62 -5.88 -12.30
C GLY A 63 7.82 -4.93 -12.20
N ARG A 64 7.59 -3.64 -11.93
CA ARG A 64 8.65 -2.68 -11.60
C ARG A 64 9.01 -2.77 -10.12
N SER A 65 9.53 -3.92 -9.70
CA SER A 65 10.29 -4.01 -8.46
C SER A 65 11.58 -3.22 -8.68
N ARG A 66 11.56 -1.95 -8.29
CA ARG A 66 12.69 -1.04 -8.33
C ARG A 66 13.83 -1.72 -7.57
N ARG A 67 14.76 -2.33 -8.30
CA ARG A 67 16.12 -2.58 -7.85
C ARG A 67 16.74 -1.19 -7.67
N ALA A 68 16.38 -0.50 -6.59
CA ALA A 68 17.14 0.64 -6.13
C ALA A 68 18.47 0.04 -5.67
N ALA A 69 19.46 0.04 -6.56
CA ALA A 69 20.85 -0.04 -6.12
C ALA A 69 21.06 1.07 -5.06
N PRO A 70 21.83 0.83 -3.99
CA PRO A 70 22.24 1.92 -3.13
C PRO A 70 22.98 2.92 -4.03
N ALA A 71 22.43 4.13 -4.17
CA ALA A 71 23.20 5.24 -4.69
C ALA A 71 24.38 5.39 -3.72
N GLY A 72 25.58 5.08 -4.21
CA GLY A 72 26.81 5.23 -3.44
C GLY A 72 26.84 6.64 -2.87
N GLN A 73 26.87 6.73 -1.54
CA GLN A 73 27.21 7.96 -0.86
C GLN A 73 28.71 8.18 -1.06
N GLY A 74 29.06 8.89 -2.13
CA GLY A 74 30.35 9.53 -2.30
C GLY A 74 30.24 10.99 -1.89
N GLY A 75 31.17 11.44 -1.06
CA GLY A 75 31.28 12.81 -0.54
C GLY A 75 31.92 12.81 0.82
#